data_AF-A0A9D8XS96-F1
#
_entry.id   AF-A0A9D8XS96-F1
#
_cell.length_a   1.000
_cell.length_b   1.000
_cell.length_c   1.000
_cell.angle_alpha   90.00
_cell.angle_beta   90.00
_cell.angle_gamma   90.00
#
_symmetry.space_group_name_H-M   'P 1'
#
loop_
_entity.id
_entity.type
_entity.pdbx_description
1 polymer ?
#
loop_
_entity_poly.entity_id
_entity_poly.type
_entity_poly.pdbx_seq_one_letter_code
_entity_poly.pdbx_strand_id
1 'polypeptide(L)'
;MASAKAQAQSEGKAIFLFVYQDEANPYVKVFQEQIFKDQASADYFNAHFVNVSLDAKAQQNWCNLAENYGVYQSPTLLLLTPQAEVIAEISELGALGYDAEGNLPCRSQMLRIARVAEAYCQSSDSAFFSKENWQDLNQINMRLDSKLFARVASNKNYLRSLYGNEWDMMMDFNMASASLRLMIYEKDKAPRCNDFRVKAYYAALEA
;
A
#
# COMPACT_ATOMS: atom_id res chain seq x y z
N MET A 1 -6.71 20.13 0.02
CA MET A 1 -6.65 19.14 -1.08
C MET A 1 -6.55 19.77 -2.48
N ALA A 2 -7.32 20.82 -2.82
CA ALA A 2 -7.27 21.43 -4.16
C ALA A 2 -5.85 21.83 -4.63
N SER A 3 -5.06 22.46 -3.75
CA SER A 3 -3.65 22.81 -4.05
C SER A 3 -2.78 21.58 -4.34
N ALA A 4 -2.94 20.51 -3.55
CA ALA A 4 -2.18 19.27 -3.74
C ALA A 4 -2.54 18.58 -5.07
N LYS A 5 -3.83 18.59 -5.45
CA LYS A 5 -4.28 18.07 -6.76
C LYS A 5 -3.67 18.86 -7.92
N ALA A 6 -3.69 20.19 -7.84
CA ALA A 6 -3.11 21.03 -8.87
C ALA A 6 -1.60 20.78 -9.03
N GLN A 7 -0.87 20.69 -7.92
CA GLN A 7 0.56 20.37 -7.93
C GLN A 7 0.82 18.96 -8.47
N ALA A 8 0.08 17.97 -8.01
CA ALA A 8 0.25 16.57 -8.43
C ALA A 8 0.01 16.39 -9.92
N GLN A 9 -1.01 17.06 -10.46
CA GLN A 9 -1.29 17.07 -11.90
C GLN A 9 -0.20 17.78 -12.70
N SER A 10 0.31 18.91 -12.20
CA SER A 10 1.39 19.65 -12.86
C SER A 10 2.71 18.88 -12.85
N GLU A 11 3.00 18.14 -11.78
CA GLU A 11 4.26 17.39 -11.63
C GLU A 11 4.15 15.94 -12.16
N GLY A 12 2.94 15.47 -12.49
CA GLY A 12 2.71 14.08 -12.87
C GLY A 12 2.95 13.08 -11.72
N LYS A 13 2.87 13.55 -10.47
CA LYS A 13 3.18 12.76 -9.27
C LYS A 13 1.91 12.28 -8.58
N ALA A 14 1.98 11.11 -7.97
CA ALA A 14 0.94 10.67 -7.03
C ALA A 14 0.93 11.57 -5.77
N ILE A 15 -0.18 11.57 -5.05
CA ILE A 15 -0.30 12.26 -3.76
C ILE A 15 -0.11 11.22 -2.66
N PHE A 16 0.80 11.51 -1.74
CA PHE A 16 0.94 10.77 -0.50
C PHE A 16 0.25 11.56 0.61
N LEU A 17 -0.82 11.00 1.16
CA LEU A 17 -1.67 11.65 2.16
C LEU A 17 -1.56 10.90 3.50
N PHE A 18 -0.98 11.57 4.49
CA PHE A 18 -0.95 11.13 5.88
C PHE A 18 -2.10 11.78 6.66
N VAL A 19 -3.11 10.99 6.98
CA VAL A 19 -4.26 11.41 7.79
C VAL A 19 -4.00 11.02 9.23
N TYR A 20 -4.10 11.97 10.16
CA TYR A 20 -3.93 11.69 11.57
C TYR A 20 -4.92 12.46 12.44
N GLN A 21 -5.09 11.94 13.64
CA GLN A 21 -5.80 12.51 14.76
C GLN A 21 -4.84 12.48 15.93
N ASP A 22 -4.67 13.62 16.60
CA ASP A 22 -3.87 13.71 17.82
C ASP A 22 -2.36 13.52 17.60
N GLU A 23 -1.63 14.62 17.61
CA GLU A 23 -0.16 14.63 17.54
C GLU A 23 0.50 13.96 18.75
N ALA A 24 -0.22 13.78 19.86
CA ALA A 24 0.29 13.08 21.02
C ALA A 24 0.35 11.55 20.83
N ASN A 25 -0.35 11.00 19.82
CA ASN A 25 -0.37 9.57 19.53
C ASN A 25 1.07 9.08 19.23
N PRO A 26 1.59 8.05 19.93
CA PRO A 26 2.96 7.56 19.73
C PRO A 26 3.28 7.17 18.28
N TYR A 27 2.32 6.59 17.55
CA TYR A 27 2.50 6.24 16.14
C TYR A 27 2.61 7.48 15.27
N VAL A 28 1.78 8.50 15.52
CA VAL A 28 1.84 9.78 14.79
C VAL A 28 3.18 10.48 15.02
N LYS A 29 3.68 10.49 16.28
CA LYS A 29 5.00 11.05 16.61
C LYS A 29 6.13 10.37 15.87
N VAL A 30 6.11 9.04 15.80
CA VAL A 30 7.13 8.29 15.07
C VAL A 30 7.20 8.70 13.60
N PHE A 31 6.05 8.87 12.93
CA PHE A 31 6.03 9.39 11.56
C PHE A 31 6.56 10.82 11.47
N GLN A 32 6.02 11.73 12.27
CA GLN A 32 6.32 13.16 12.16
C GLN A 32 7.73 13.53 12.63
N GLU A 33 8.28 12.80 13.60
CA GLU A 33 9.56 13.15 14.24
C GLU A 33 10.73 12.28 13.79
N GLN A 34 10.48 11.09 13.25
CA GLN A 34 11.54 10.17 12.81
C GLN A 34 11.47 9.93 11.31
N ILE A 35 10.37 9.36 10.82
CA ILE A 35 10.28 8.89 9.42
C ILE A 35 10.31 10.06 8.43
N PHE A 36 9.50 11.08 8.65
CA PHE A 36 9.42 12.23 7.75
C PHE A 36 10.55 13.26 7.96
N LYS A 37 11.32 13.13 9.04
CA LYS A 37 12.52 13.96 9.29
C LYS A 37 13.82 13.29 8.87
N ASP A 38 13.82 11.98 8.62
CA ASP A 38 14.95 11.31 8.01
C ASP A 38 15.19 11.89 6.61
N GLN A 39 16.38 12.48 6.40
CA GLN A 39 16.69 13.24 5.18
C GLN A 39 16.50 12.37 3.93
N ALA A 40 16.98 11.13 3.96
CA ALA A 40 16.92 10.28 2.78
C ALA A 40 15.49 9.83 2.46
N SER A 41 14.65 9.65 3.48
CA SER A 41 13.22 9.43 3.31
C SER A 41 12.54 10.69 2.78
N ALA A 42 12.79 11.86 3.37
CA ALA A 42 12.22 13.12 2.92
C ALA A 42 12.58 13.44 1.45
N ASP A 43 13.85 13.26 1.07
CA ASP A 43 14.32 13.47 -0.30
C ASP A 43 13.57 12.57 -1.28
N TYR A 44 13.43 11.30 -0.94
CA TYR A 44 12.68 10.36 -1.77
C TYR A 44 11.19 10.74 -1.87
N PHE A 45 10.54 10.99 -0.74
CA PHE A 45 9.12 11.36 -0.74
C PHE A 45 8.86 12.64 -1.52
N ASN A 46 9.72 13.65 -1.43
CA ASN A 46 9.58 14.90 -2.17
C ASN A 46 9.91 14.73 -3.68
N ALA A 47 10.83 13.82 -4.01
CA ALA A 47 11.14 13.49 -5.40
C ALA A 47 9.97 12.78 -6.09
N HIS A 48 9.24 11.91 -5.39
CA HIS A 48 8.25 11.00 -6.00
C HIS A 48 6.78 11.40 -5.76
N PHE A 49 6.47 12.17 -4.70
CA PHE A 49 5.08 12.53 -4.36
C PHE A 49 4.88 14.02 -4.12
N VAL A 50 3.61 14.41 -4.25
CA VAL A 50 3.09 15.56 -3.52
C VAL A 50 2.65 15.09 -2.13
N ASN A 51 3.41 15.48 -1.11
CA ASN A 51 3.20 15.06 0.27
C ASN A 51 2.16 15.96 0.98
N VAL A 52 1.17 15.35 1.62
CA VAL A 52 0.12 16.06 2.36
C VAL A 52 -0.06 15.42 3.72
N SER A 53 0.08 16.22 4.78
CA SER A 53 -0.32 15.84 6.13
C SER A 53 -1.64 16.50 6.47
N LEU A 54 -2.60 15.72 6.98
CA LEU A 54 -3.94 16.18 7.28
C LEU A 54 -4.32 15.82 8.72
N ASP A 55 -4.40 16.84 9.57
CA ASP A 55 -5.02 16.74 10.89
C ASP A 55 -6.55 16.72 10.74
N ALA A 56 -7.13 15.55 10.92
CA ALA A 56 -8.56 15.34 10.80
C ALA A 56 -9.37 15.96 11.96
N LYS A 57 -8.75 16.22 13.13
CA LYS A 57 -9.36 16.94 14.26
C LYS A 57 -9.49 18.42 13.95
N ALA A 58 -8.39 19.07 13.58
CA ALA A 58 -8.38 20.51 13.27
C ALA A 58 -9.34 20.90 12.14
N GLN A 59 -9.57 19.97 11.22
CA GLN A 59 -10.38 20.18 10.03
C GLN A 59 -11.87 19.85 10.21
N GLN A 60 -12.30 19.27 11.35
CA GLN A 60 -13.66 18.74 11.58
C GLN A 60 -14.16 17.85 10.42
N ASN A 61 -13.24 17.20 9.70
CA ASN A 61 -13.50 16.63 8.37
C ASN A 61 -13.58 15.10 8.36
N TRP A 62 -13.81 14.47 9.52
CA TRP A 62 -13.91 13.00 9.63
C TRP A 62 -14.95 12.39 8.69
N CYS A 63 -16.15 12.97 8.62
CA CYS A 63 -17.19 12.48 7.71
C CYS A 63 -16.74 12.60 6.24
N ASN A 64 -16.14 13.73 5.86
CA ASN A 64 -15.60 13.93 4.51
C ASN A 64 -14.46 12.94 4.19
N LEU A 65 -13.64 12.57 5.16
CA LEU A 65 -12.54 11.62 4.98
C LEU A 65 -13.05 10.18 4.81
N ALA A 66 -14.05 9.80 5.59
CA ALA A 66 -14.73 8.52 5.44
C ALA A 66 -15.44 8.43 4.08
N GLU A 67 -16.19 9.45 3.68
CA GLU A 67 -16.95 9.47 2.42
C GLU A 67 -16.05 9.51 1.18
N ASN A 68 -15.03 10.36 1.16
CA ASN A 68 -14.22 10.56 -0.03
C ASN A 68 -13.04 9.59 -0.14
N TYR A 69 -12.55 9.08 0.99
CA TYR A 69 -11.31 8.30 1.03
C TYR A 69 -11.40 6.99 1.82
N GLY A 70 -12.56 6.65 2.39
CA GLY A 70 -12.72 5.38 3.14
C GLY A 70 -11.90 5.31 4.43
N VAL A 71 -11.51 6.47 4.99
CA VAL A 71 -10.68 6.55 6.20
C VAL A 71 -11.57 6.53 7.44
N TYR A 72 -11.47 5.47 8.22
CA TYR A 72 -12.26 5.26 9.45
C TYR A 72 -11.42 5.29 10.74
N GLN A 73 -10.09 5.36 10.64
CA GLN A 73 -9.16 5.31 11.77
C GLN A 73 -7.97 6.25 11.55
N SER A 74 -7.16 6.46 12.60
CA SER A 74 -5.93 7.23 12.54
C SER A 74 -4.80 6.55 13.33
N PRO A 75 -3.54 6.70 12.90
CA PRO A 75 -3.15 7.32 11.63
C PRO A 75 -3.47 6.41 10.43
N THR A 76 -3.75 7.03 9.28
CA THR A 76 -3.95 6.33 8.00
C THR A 76 -3.08 6.96 6.92
N LEU A 77 -2.42 6.11 6.13
CA LEU A 77 -1.63 6.51 4.99
C LEU A 77 -2.38 6.16 3.70
N LEU A 78 -2.53 7.13 2.82
CA LEU A 78 -3.20 6.98 1.54
C LEU A 78 -2.26 7.32 0.40
N LEU A 79 -2.30 6.48 -0.63
CA LEU A 79 -1.75 6.77 -1.94
C LEU A 79 -2.91 7.15 -2.85
N LEU A 80 -2.82 8.35 -3.42
CA LEU A 80 -3.82 8.85 -4.34
C LEU A 80 -3.21 9.13 -5.71
N THR A 81 -4.02 9.01 -6.74
CA THR A 81 -3.67 9.49 -8.08
C THR A 81 -3.50 11.03 -8.07
N PRO A 82 -2.93 11.63 -9.13
CA PRO A 82 -2.95 13.09 -9.29
C PRO A 82 -4.36 13.71 -9.24
N GLN A 83 -5.39 12.92 -9.54
CA GLN A 83 -6.81 13.29 -9.45
C GLN A 83 -7.40 13.09 -8.04
N ALA A 84 -6.57 12.80 -7.03
CA ALA A 84 -6.93 12.46 -5.65
C ALA A 84 -7.90 11.27 -5.54
N GLU A 85 -7.82 10.31 -6.46
CA GLU A 85 -8.54 9.05 -6.32
C GLU A 85 -7.69 8.07 -5.51
N VAL A 86 -8.30 7.33 -4.59
CA VAL A 86 -7.59 6.32 -3.78
C VAL A 86 -7.05 5.20 -4.67
N ILE A 87 -5.74 5.01 -4.67
CA ILE A 87 -5.05 3.87 -5.28
C ILE A 87 -5.03 2.74 -4.28
N ALA A 88 -4.48 3.03 -3.11
CA ALA A 88 -4.31 2.13 -1.99
C ALA A 88 -4.40 2.93 -0.69
N GLU A 89 -5.10 2.37 0.28
CA GLU A 89 -4.87 2.73 1.67
C GLU A 89 -3.90 1.70 2.24
N ILE A 90 -2.88 2.22 2.90
CA ILE A 90 -1.92 1.44 3.65
C ILE A 90 -2.53 1.31 5.05
N SER A 91 -3.66 0.60 5.10
CA SER A 91 -4.36 0.29 6.34
C SER A 91 -3.58 -0.82 6.99
N GLU A 92 -3.29 -0.64 8.26
CA GLU A 92 -2.26 -1.41 8.93
C GLU A 92 -0.85 -1.13 8.39
N LEU A 93 -0.18 -0.22 9.08
CA LEU A 93 1.20 -0.51 9.46
C LEU A 93 1.36 -1.97 9.92
N GLY A 94 0.37 -2.59 10.59
CA GLY A 94 0.19 -4.04 10.85
C GLY A 94 1.25 -4.69 11.72
N ALA A 95 2.50 -4.39 11.43
CA ALA A 95 3.63 -4.52 12.28
C ALA A 95 4.50 -3.28 12.01
N LEU A 96 4.51 -2.32 12.94
CA LEU A 96 5.76 -1.59 13.20
C LEU A 96 6.90 -2.56 13.57
N GLY A 97 6.62 -3.88 13.63
CA GLY A 97 7.42 -4.88 12.95
C GLY A 97 8.87 -4.58 13.06
N TYR A 98 9.33 -4.44 14.31
CA TYR A 98 10.73 -4.32 14.55
C TYR A 98 11.37 -5.42 13.70
N ASP A 99 12.43 -5.09 12.97
CA ASP A 99 13.31 -6.15 12.51
C ASP A 99 13.69 -7.02 13.73
N ALA A 100 14.30 -8.19 13.50
CA ALA A 100 14.64 -9.08 14.60
C ALA A 100 15.51 -8.40 15.69
N GLU A 101 16.11 -7.25 15.35
CA GLU A 101 16.97 -6.40 16.16
C GLU A 101 16.26 -5.25 16.89
N GLY A 102 14.96 -5.02 16.72
CA GLY A 102 14.28 -3.92 17.43
C GLY A 102 14.23 -2.59 16.68
N ASN A 103 14.54 -2.54 15.38
CA ASN A 103 14.50 -1.32 14.58
C ASN A 103 13.20 -1.21 13.77
N LEU A 104 12.67 0.01 13.72
CA LEU A 104 11.44 0.34 13.01
C LEU A 104 11.55 -0.01 11.50
N PRO A 105 10.63 -0.78 10.91
CA PRO A 105 10.69 -1.21 9.51
C PRO A 105 10.12 -0.13 8.59
N CYS A 106 10.53 1.13 8.75
CA CYS A 106 9.78 2.22 8.13
C CYS A 106 10.37 2.77 6.85
N ARG A 107 11.65 2.51 6.53
CA ARG A 107 12.24 3.03 5.29
C ARG A 107 11.95 2.13 4.09
N SER A 108 12.39 0.86 4.14
CA SER A 108 12.30 -0.04 2.98
C SER A 108 10.87 -0.31 2.53
N GLN A 109 9.94 -0.52 3.45
CA GLN A 109 8.54 -0.79 3.12
C GLN A 109 7.85 0.45 2.54
N MET A 110 8.08 1.63 3.12
CA MET A 110 7.53 2.89 2.61
C MET A 110 8.07 3.21 1.21
N LEU A 111 9.37 2.99 0.97
CA LEU A 111 9.98 3.15 -0.35
C LEU A 111 9.37 2.19 -1.39
N ARG A 112 9.12 0.93 -1.03
CA ARG A 112 8.47 -0.06 -1.91
C ARG A 112 7.05 0.36 -2.26
N ILE A 113 6.25 0.72 -1.26
CA ILE A 113 4.86 1.14 -1.46
C ILE A 113 4.81 2.39 -2.36
N ALA A 114 5.69 3.35 -2.09
CA ALA A 114 5.85 4.52 -2.93
C ALA A 114 6.20 4.16 -4.38
N ARG A 115 7.22 3.32 -4.59
CA ARG A 115 7.62 2.90 -5.93
C ARG A 115 6.49 2.22 -6.70
N VAL A 116 5.73 1.35 -6.03
CA VAL A 116 4.56 0.69 -6.60
C VAL A 116 3.49 1.71 -7.01
N ALA A 117 3.23 2.72 -6.16
CA ALA A 117 2.25 3.76 -6.47
C ALA A 117 2.66 4.61 -7.68
N GLU A 118 3.94 4.96 -7.77
CA GLU A 118 4.50 5.67 -8.92
C GLU A 118 4.35 4.85 -10.20
N ALA A 119 4.80 3.59 -10.17
CA ALA A 119 4.68 2.68 -11.30
C ALA A 119 3.21 2.51 -11.71
N TYR A 120 2.28 2.45 -10.75
CA TYR A 120 0.85 2.38 -11.01
C TYR A 120 0.34 3.58 -11.82
N CYS A 121 0.77 4.79 -11.46
CA CYS A 121 0.33 6.03 -12.13
C CYS A 121 0.97 6.23 -13.51
N GLN A 122 2.19 5.75 -13.72
CA GLN A 122 2.98 6.07 -14.92
C GLN A 122 2.98 4.97 -15.99
N SER A 123 2.53 3.75 -15.66
CA SER A 123 2.70 2.58 -16.53
C SER A 123 1.38 1.95 -16.99
N SER A 124 1.37 1.44 -18.21
CA SER A 124 0.34 0.48 -18.67
C SER A 124 0.39 -0.80 -17.84
N ASP A 125 -0.65 -1.63 -17.89
CA ASP A 125 -0.66 -2.91 -17.15
C ASP A 125 0.55 -3.79 -17.48
N SER A 126 0.87 -3.95 -18.77
CA SER A 126 2.03 -4.74 -19.20
C SER A 126 3.36 -4.26 -18.63
N ALA A 127 3.56 -2.95 -18.52
CA ALA A 127 4.77 -2.33 -17.99
C ALA A 127 4.78 -2.29 -16.45
N PHE A 128 3.61 -2.10 -15.83
CA PHE A 128 3.44 -2.14 -14.39
C PHE A 128 3.76 -3.53 -13.83
N PHE A 129 3.33 -4.60 -14.49
CA PHE A 129 3.57 -5.98 -14.08
C PHE A 129 4.91 -6.53 -14.56
N SER A 130 6.00 -5.80 -14.31
CA SER A 130 7.36 -6.32 -14.47
C SER A 130 7.72 -7.24 -13.30
N LYS A 131 8.71 -8.13 -13.49
CA LYS A 131 9.20 -9.02 -12.42
C LYS A 131 9.72 -8.23 -11.20
N GLU A 132 10.32 -7.07 -11.44
CA GLU A 132 10.84 -6.18 -10.40
C GLU A 132 9.71 -5.52 -9.59
N ASN A 133 8.74 -4.88 -10.27
CA ASN A 133 7.59 -4.27 -9.60
C ASN A 133 6.80 -5.31 -8.81
N TRP A 134 6.74 -6.54 -9.32
CA TRP A 134 6.10 -7.64 -8.62
C TRP A 134 6.82 -8.06 -7.34
N GLN A 135 8.17 -8.05 -7.33
CA GLN A 135 8.94 -8.30 -6.10
C GLN A 135 8.65 -7.26 -5.02
N ASP A 136 8.30 -6.03 -5.40
CA ASP A 136 7.88 -5.01 -4.45
C ASP A 136 6.42 -5.18 -4.03
N LEU A 137 5.52 -5.52 -4.97
CA LEU A 137 4.10 -5.79 -4.70
C LEU A 137 3.85 -6.97 -3.75
N ASN A 138 4.66 -8.02 -3.82
CA ASN A 138 4.49 -9.20 -2.97
C ASN A 138 4.88 -8.95 -1.49
N GLN A 139 5.56 -7.83 -1.21
CA GLN A 139 5.97 -7.41 0.14
C GLN A 139 4.99 -6.42 0.78
N ILE A 140 3.94 -6.01 0.07
CA ILE A 140 2.96 -5.04 0.58
C ILE A 140 1.63 -5.73 0.89
N ASN A 141 0.97 -5.26 1.94
CA ASN A 141 -0.40 -5.60 2.23
C ASN A 141 -1.30 -4.64 1.44
N MET A 142 -2.32 -5.16 0.75
CA MET A 142 -3.28 -4.36 -0.01
C MET A 142 -4.67 -4.56 0.57
N ARG A 143 -5.43 -3.47 0.73
CA ARG A 143 -6.86 -3.61 1.05
C ARG A 143 -7.61 -4.25 -0.10
N LEU A 144 -8.57 -5.10 0.25
CA LEU A 144 -9.43 -5.80 -0.71
C LEU A 144 -10.29 -4.86 -1.57
N ASP A 145 -10.65 -3.70 -1.05
CA ASP A 145 -11.47 -2.70 -1.74
C ASP A 145 -10.63 -1.66 -2.51
N SER A 146 -9.30 -1.81 -2.53
CA SER A 146 -8.42 -0.86 -3.22
C SER A 146 -8.40 -1.05 -4.74
N LYS A 147 -8.23 0.05 -5.48
CA LYS A 147 -8.02 0.01 -6.95
C LYS A 147 -6.76 -0.77 -7.32
N LEU A 148 -5.72 -0.71 -6.48
CA LEU A 148 -4.51 -1.50 -6.64
C LEU A 148 -4.82 -3.01 -6.59
N PHE A 149 -5.55 -3.46 -5.56
CA PHE A 149 -5.96 -4.86 -5.45
C PHE A 149 -6.76 -5.32 -6.68
N ALA A 150 -7.75 -4.54 -7.11
CA ALA A 150 -8.56 -4.86 -8.29
C ALA A 150 -7.69 -5.00 -9.56
N ARG A 151 -6.71 -4.10 -9.74
CA ARG A 151 -5.78 -4.15 -10.88
C ARG A 151 -4.88 -5.38 -10.84
N VAL A 152 -4.38 -5.74 -9.66
CA VAL A 152 -3.54 -6.94 -9.48
C VAL A 152 -4.35 -8.21 -9.68
N ALA A 153 -5.55 -8.31 -9.09
CA ALA A 153 -6.43 -9.47 -9.19
C ALA A 153 -6.85 -9.76 -10.64
N SER A 154 -7.19 -8.72 -11.41
CA SER A 154 -7.53 -8.84 -12.84
C SER A 154 -6.37 -9.30 -13.72
N ASN A 155 -5.12 -9.13 -13.27
CA ASN A 155 -3.91 -9.50 -13.99
C ASN A 155 -3.20 -10.74 -13.42
N LYS A 156 -3.85 -11.51 -12.52
CA LYS A 156 -3.23 -12.67 -11.84
C LYS A 156 -2.62 -13.70 -12.80
N ASN A 157 -3.24 -13.96 -13.95
CA ASN A 157 -2.73 -14.95 -14.90
C ASN A 157 -1.47 -14.47 -15.61
N TYR A 158 -1.42 -13.18 -15.98
CA TYR A 158 -0.22 -12.58 -16.55
C TYR A 158 0.93 -12.62 -15.54
N LEU A 159 0.66 -12.26 -14.28
CA LEU A 159 1.62 -12.34 -13.18
C LEU A 159 2.20 -13.74 -12.99
N ARG A 160 1.35 -14.77 -12.98
CA ARG A 160 1.78 -16.18 -12.92
C ARG A 160 2.73 -16.52 -14.07
N SER A 161 2.45 -16.02 -15.27
CA SER A 161 3.27 -16.31 -16.46
C SER A 161 4.70 -15.78 -16.37
N LEU A 162 4.97 -14.74 -15.56
CA LEU A 162 6.30 -14.15 -15.39
C LEU A 162 7.30 -15.09 -14.69
N TYR A 163 6.80 -16.08 -13.94
CA TYR A 163 7.61 -16.99 -13.12
C TYR A 163 7.67 -18.42 -13.67
N GLY A 164 6.87 -18.74 -14.69
CA GLY A 164 6.79 -20.07 -15.28
C GLY A 164 6.01 -21.08 -14.44
N ASN A 165 5.93 -22.31 -14.93
CA ASN A 165 5.00 -23.32 -14.41
C ASN A 165 5.40 -23.93 -13.06
N GLU A 166 6.65 -23.74 -12.63
CA GLU A 166 7.18 -24.23 -11.34
C GLU A 166 6.70 -23.38 -10.15
N TRP A 167 6.15 -22.19 -10.43
CA TRP A 167 5.70 -21.26 -9.41
C TRP A 167 4.18 -21.20 -9.35
N ASP A 168 3.67 -20.93 -8.15
CA ASP A 168 2.26 -20.63 -7.92
C ASP A 168 2.09 -19.38 -7.08
N MET A 169 0.87 -18.84 -7.11
CA MET A 169 0.54 -17.63 -6.36
C MET A 169 -0.51 -17.93 -5.29
N MET A 170 -0.27 -17.42 -4.09
CA MET A 170 -1.22 -17.46 -3.00
C MET A 170 -1.44 -16.10 -2.37
N MET A 171 -2.70 -15.69 -2.31
CA MET A 171 -3.24 -14.67 -1.45
C MET A 171 -3.35 -15.15 0.00
N ASP A 172 -2.68 -14.44 0.90
CA ASP A 172 -2.78 -14.56 2.34
C ASP A 172 -3.64 -13.43 2.89
N PHE A 173 -4.69 -13.76 3.64
CA PHE A 173 -5.67 -12.80 4.12
C PHE A 173 -5.44 -12.50 5.59
N ASN A 174 -5.19 -11.23 5.91
CA ASN A 174 -5.11 -10.76 7.29
C ASN A 174 -6.48 -10.20 7.72
N MET A 175 -7.23 -10.99 8.48
CA MET A 175 -8.57 -10.61 8.94
C MET A 175 -8.60 -9.38 9.87
N ALA A 176 -7.55 -9.14 10.66
CA ALA A 176 -7.50 -7.98 11.56
C ALA A 176 -7.50 -6.66 10.77
N SER A 177 -6.89 -6.73 9.58
CA SER A 177 -6.60 -5.60 8.71
C SER A 177 -7.57 -5.40 7.56
N ALA A 178 -8.43 -6.38 7.30
CA ALA A 178 -9.16 -6.52 6.04
C ALA A 178 -8.25 -6.36 4.79
N SER A 179 -6.99 -6.79 4.90
CA SER A 179 -5.98 -6.69 3.85
C SER A 179 -5.50 -8.07 3.42
N LEU A 180 -4.89 -8.10 2.24
CA LEU A 180 -4.40 -9.31 1.60
C LEU A 180 -3.00 -9.07 1.07
N ARG A 181 -2.13 -10.05 1.29
CA ARG A 181 -0.79 -10.12 0.72
C ARG A 181 -0.77 -11.17 -0.38
N LEU A 182 -0.23 -10.82 -1.53
CA LEU A 182 0.03 -11.80 -2.60
C LEU A 182 1.42 -12.38 -2.42
N MET A 183 1.51 -13.69 -2.28
CA MET A 183 2.75 -14.45 -2.18
C MET A 183 2.95 -15.27 -3.45
N ILE A 184 4.19 -15.36 -3.93
CA ILE A 184 4.58 -16.35 -4.93
C ILE A 184 5.53 -17.33 -4.28
N TYR A 185 5.34 -18.61 -4.56
CA TYR A 185 6.15 -19.68 -4.04
C TYR A 185 6.44 -20.71 -5.13
N GLU A 186 7.59 -21.38 -5.02
CA GLU A 186 7.85 -22.57 -5.81
C GLU A 186 6.91 -23.67 -5.31
N LYS A 187 6.26 -24.39 -6.23
CA LYS A 187 5.20 -25.37 -5.90
C LYS A 187 5.67 -26.45 -4.92
N ASP A 188 6.93 -26.83 -4.97
CA ASP A 188 7.58 -27.79 -4.07
C ASP A 188 7.90 -27.22 -2.67
N LYS A 189 7.95 -25.89 -2.55
CA LYS A 189 8.17 -25.12 -1.31
C LYS A 189 6.88 -24.44 -0.83
N ALA A 190 5.72 -24.90 -1.29
CA ALA A 190 4.44 -24.32 -0.91
C ALA A 190 4.36 -24.16 0.62
N PRO A 191 4.05 -22.95 1.12
CA PRO A 191 3.79 -22.77 2.53
C PRO A 191 2.70 -23.76 2.94
N ARG A 192 2.92 -24.55 4.00
CA ARG A 192 1.87 -25.41 4.53
C ARG A 192 0.78 -24.51 5.12
N CYS A 193 -0.18 -24.11 4.30
CA CYS A 193 -1.30 -23.28 4.72
C CYS A 193 -2.22 -24.11 5.62
N ASN A 194 -2.02 -23.97 6.94
CA ASN A 194 -2.91 -24.53 7.95
C ASN A 194 -4.15 -23.64 8.22
N ASP A 195 -4.34 -22.54 7.50
CA ASP A 195 -5.54 -21.73 7.66
C ASP A 195 -6.67 -22.24 6.75
N PHE A 196 -7.68 -22.85 7.38
CA PHE A 196 -8.89 -23.41 6.76
C PHE A 196 -9.63 -22.39 5.86
N ARG A 197 -9.40 -21.09 6.04
CA ARG A 197 -10.14 -19.99 5.40
C ARG A 197 -9.58 -19.60 4.03
N VAL A 198 -8.27 -19.79 3.81
CA VAL A 198 -7.62 -19.53 2.51
C VAL A 198 -8.14 -20.49 1.44
N LYS A 199 -8.41 -21.75 1.81
CA LYS A 199 -9.01 -22.75 0.90
C LYS A 199 -10.40 -22.36 0.40
N ALA A 200 -11.21 -21.69 1.21
CA ALA A 200 -12.56 -21.28 0.83
C ALA A 200 -12.56 -20.18 -0.24
N TYR A 201 -11.55 -19.30 -0.23
CA TYR A 201 -11.40 -18.25 -1.24
C TYR A 201 -10.88 -18.80 -2.58
N TYR A 202 -9.96 -19.78 -2.58
CA TYR A 202 -9.55 -20.47 -3.81
C TYR A 202 -10.70 -21.23 -4.46
N ALA A 203 -11.52 -21.92 -3.65
CA ALA A 203 -12.71 -22.60 -4.14
C ALA A 203 -13.72 -21.63 -4.81
N ALA A 204 -13.73 -20.35 -4.41
CA ALA A 204 -14.58 -19.33 -5.01
C ALA A 204 -14.00 -18.66 -6.27
N LEU A 205 -12.68 -18.76 -6.48
CA LEU A 205 -12.00 -18.22 -7.67
C LEU A 205 -11.85 -19.23 -8.82
N GLU A 206 -12.06 -20.51 -8.52
CA GLU A 206 -12.10 -21.62 -9.49
C GLU A 206 -13.52 -21.96 -9.97
N ALA A 207 -14.54 -21.29 -9.43
CA ALA A 207 -15.94 -21.35 -9.85
C ALA A 207 -16.29 -20.17 -10.78
#